data_AF-A0A536CP50-F1
#
_entry.id   AF-A0A536CP50-F1
#
_cell.length_a   1.000
_cell.length_b   1.000
_cell.length_c   1.000
_cell.angle_alpha   90.00
_cell.angle_beta   90.00
_cell.angle_gamma   90.00
#
_symmetry.space_group_name_H-M   'P 1'
#
loop_
_entity.id
_entity.type
_entity.pdbx_description
1 polymer ?
#
loop_
_entity_poly.entity_id
_entity_poly.type
_entity_poly.pdbx_seq_one_letter_code
_entity_poly.pdbx_strand_id
1 'polypeptide(L)'
;EFRVFKSDADRWEITPDALLASAALPMLFEAVEIEGKFYWDGLFSQNPPIHDLLSTSLRRDEKPDEIWIIQVNPEAVSAVPRTTPEILDRRDELGGNLSLNQEVRFILRVNELIRRQRDEHHVELHPDFKEVRIARISLSAELSSRLDAASKMDRDPKLIRMLEADGERQAEAFLRRRAAGTVDWEIYPP
;
A
#
# COMPACT_ATOMS: atom_id res chain seq x y z
N GLU A 1 9.07 -8.20 -16.77
CA GLU A 1 7.68 -8.71 -16.60
C GLU A 1 7.20 -8.25 -15.22
N PHE A 2 5.88 -8.11 -15.01
CA PHE A 2 5.35 -7.86 -13.67
C PHE A 2 5.05 -9.17 -12.97
N ARG A 3 5.51 -9.32 -11.72
CA ARG A 3 5.29 -10.52 -10.89
C ARG A 3 5.11 -10.11 -9.43
N VAL A 4 4.10 -10.68 -8.78
CA VAL A 4 3.95 -10.65 -7.32
C VAL A 4 4.51 -11.97 -6.80
N PHE A 5 5.51 -11.90 -5.93
CA PHE A 5 6.08 -13.09 -5.27
C PHE A 5 5.26 -13.42 -4.03
N LYS A 6 4.62 -14.59 -4.00
CA LYS A 6 3.74 -15.01 -2.90
C LYS A 6 4.38 -16.13 -2.09
N SER A 7 4.06 -16.23 -0.81
CA SER A 7 4.38 -17.41 -0.02
C SER A 7 3.16 -17.84 0.77
N ASP A 8 2.78 -19.09 0.62
CA ASP A 8 1.66 -19.75 1.27
C ASP A 8 2.11 -21.15 1.74
N ALA A 9 1.16 -21.98 2.19
CA ALA A 9 1.46 -23.31 2.71
C ALA A 9 2.07 -24.26 1.66
N ASP A 10 1.78 -24.04 0.36
CA ASP A 10 2.14 -24.93 -0.73
C ASP A 10 3.30 -24.39 -1.59
N ARG A 11 3.60 -23.09 -1.49
CA ARG A 11 4.59 -22.41 -2.32
C ARG A 11 5.35 -21.33 -1.55
N TRP A 12 6.67 -21.30 -1.71
CA TRP A 12 7.54 -20.30 -1.09
C TRP A 12 8.32 -19.49 -2.15
N GLU A 13 7.81 -18.33 -2.56
CA GLU A 13 8.49 -17.44 -3.52
C GLU A 13 9.17 -16.23 -2.87
N ILE A 14 8.96 -15.96 -1.58
CA ILE A 14 9.61 -14.84 -0.88
C ILE A 14 11.03 -15.27 -0.52
N THR A 15 11.94 -15.10 -1.47
CA THR A 15 13.37 -15.38 -1.34
C THR A 15 14.16 -14.08 -1.09
N PRO A 16 15.44 -14.17 -0.67
CA PRO A 16 16.31 -13.00 -0.63
C PRO A 16 16.35 -12.23 -1.95
N ASP A 17 16.37 -12.93 -3.09
CA ASP A 17 16.37 -12.28 -4.41
C ASP A 17 15.05 -11.55 -4.69
N ALA A 18 13.90 -12.11 -4.28
CA ALA A 18 12.62 -11.43 -4.37
C ALA A 18 12.59 -10.16 -3.51
N LEU A 19 13.20 -10.18 -2.32
CA LEU A 19 13.36 -9.00 -1.47
C LEU A 19 14.27 -7.95 -2.11
N LEU A 20 15.38 -8.37 -2.72
CA LEU A 20 16.28 -7.47 -3.45
C LEU A 20 15.57 -6.84 -4.65
N ALA A 21 14.81 -7.63 -5.43
CA ALA A 21 14.01 -7.14 -6.54
C ALA A 21 12.99 -6.09 -6.07
N SER A 22 12.28 -6.36 -4.98
CA SER A 22 11.31 -5.42 -4.40
C SER A 22 11.93 -4.10 -3.91
N ALA A 23 13.23 -4.09 -3.62
CA ALA A 23 13.98 -2.91 -3.18
C ALA A 23 14.80 -2.25 -4.30
N ALA A 24 14.81 -2.82 -5.50
CA ALA A 24 15.60 -2.34 -6.63
C ALA A 24 14.89 -1.18 -7.35
N LEU A 25 15.07 0.04 -6.85
CA LEU A 25 14.64 1.27 -7.51
C LEU A 25 15.39 1.45 -8.84
N PRO A 26 14.72 1.60 -10.00
CA PRO A 26 15.38 1.62 -11.32
C PRO A 26 16.44 2.71 -11.56
N MET A 27 16.41 3.79 -10.77
CA MET A 27 17.39 4.88 -10.86
C MET A 27 18.63 4.67 -9.97
N LEU A 28 18.60 3.67 -9.08
CA LEU A 28 19.64 3.42 -8.08
C LEU A 28 20.25 2.03 -8.21
N PHE A 29 19.50 1.04 -8.67
CA PHE A 29 19.91 -0.35 -8.71
C PHE A 29 19.64 -1.00 -10.07
N GLU A 30 20.52 -1.93 -10.46
CA GLU A 30 20.29 -2.81 -11.61
C GLU A 30 19.11 -3.76 -11.33
N ALA A 31 18.52 -4.28 -12.40
CA ALA A 31 17.47 -5.30 -12.26
C ALA A 31 18.05 -6.56 -11.64
N VAL A 32 17.29 -7.17 -10.73
CA VAL A 32 17.63 -8.47 -10.14
C VAL A 32 17.15 -9.57 -11.07
N GLU A 33 18.05 -10.50 -11.42
CA GLU A 33 17.71 -11.68 -12.21
C GLU A 33 17.17 -12.79 -11.30
N ILE A 34 15.98 -13.28 -11.61
CA ILE A 34 15.35 -14.42 -10.95
C ILE A 34 14.81 -15.34 -12.04
N GLU A 35 15.31 -16.57 -12.09
CA GLU A 35 14.87 -17.61 -13.05
C GLU A 35 14.92 -17.13 -14.52
N GLY A 36 15.98 -16.39 -14.90
CA GLY A 36 16.17 -15.87 -16.27
C GLY A 36 15.31 -14.65 -16.62
N LYS A 37 14.61 -14.06 -15.64
CA LYS A 37 13.79 -12.86 -15.79
C LYS A 37 14.33 -11.74 -14.92
N PHE A 38 14.18 -10.50 -15.37
CA PHE A 38 14.73 -9.31 -14.73
C PHE A 38 13.63 -8.48 -14.05
N TYR A 39 13.86 -8.12 -12.80
CA TYR A 39 12.90 -7.44 -11.95
C TYR A 39 13.50 -6.21 -11.26
N TRP A 40 12.71 -5.14 -11.22
CA TRP A 40 12.89 -3.99 -10.35
C TRP A 40 11.73 -3.94 -9.34
N ASP A 41 11.66 -2.87 -8.56
CA ASP A 41 10.56 -2.65 -7.64
C ASP A 41 9.17 -2.65 -8.32
N GLY A 42 8.15 -2.82 -7.49
CA GLY A 42 6.75 -2.88 -7.92
C GLY A 42 6.14 -1.51 -8.26
N LEU A 43 6.91 -0.42 -8.25
CA LEU A 43 6.36 0.94 -8.41
C LEU A 43 5.64 1.13 -9.75
N PHE A 44 6.11 0.42 -10.79
CA PHE A 44 5.54 0.45 -12.14
C PHE A 44 4.41 -0.57 -12.37
N SER A 45 4.05 -1.35 -11.35
CA SER A 45 2.95 -2.32 -11.40
C SER A 45 1.95 -2.11 -10.26
N GLN A 46 2.14 -2.85 -9.16
CA GLN A 46 1.27 -2.90 -8.00
C GLN A 46 2.13 -2.68 -6.77
N ASN A 47 1.86 -1.60 -6.04
CA ASN A 47 2.55 -1.29 -4.80
C ASN A 47 1.62 -0.55 -3.82
N PRO A 48 0.96 -1.25 -2.89
CA PRO A 48 0.91 -2.70 -2.68
C PRO A 48 -0.19 -3.43 -3.49
N PRO A 49 -0.03 -4.72 -3.82
CA PRO A 49 -1.02 -5.53 -4.55
C PRO A 49 -2.18 -5.98 -3.64
N ILE A 50 -3.03 -5.05 -3.18
CA ILE A 50 -4.05 -5.36 -2.16
C ILE A 50 -5.28 -6.09 -2.71
N HIS A 51 -5.62 -6.00 -4.00
CA HIS A 51 -6.73 -6.78 -4.56
C HIS A 51 -6.47 -8.29 -4.52
N ASP A 52 -5.21 -8.74 -4.50
CA ASP A 52 -4.84 -10.15 -4.37
C ASP A 52 -5.36 -10.76 -3.06
N LEU A 53 -5.48 -9.96 -1.99
CA LEU A 53 -6.06 -10.36 -0.72
C LEU A 53 -7.56 -10.68 -0.82
N LEU A 54 -8.20 -10.28 -1.91
CA LEU A 54 -9.62 -10.48 -2.21
C LEU A 54 -9.86 -11.37 -3.43
N SER A 55 -8.83 -12.10 -3.88
CA SER A 55 -8.90 -13.00 -5.04
C SER A 55 -10.13 -13.90 -5.01
N THR A 56 -10.68 -14.20 -6.18
CA THR A 56 -11.80 -15.14 -6.34
C THR A 56 -11.41 -16.58 -6.02
N SER A 57 -10.12 -16.89 -5.96
CA SER A 57 -9.62 -18.19 -5.51
C SER A 57 -9.67 -18.37 -3.99
N LEU A 58 -9.83 -17.29 -3.22
CA LEU A 58 -9.88 -17.32 -1.76
C LEU A 58 -11.33 -17.49 -1.29
N ARG A 59 -11.49 -18.31 -0.26
CA ARG A 59 -12.73 -18.45 0.49
C ARG A 59 -12.99 -17.23 1.35
N ARG A 60 -14.25 -17.04 1.76
CA ARG A 60 -14.67 -15.89 2.59
C ARG A 60 -13.85 -15.73 3.87
N ASP A 61 -13.53 -16.82 4.54
CA ASP A 61 -12.79 -16.86 5.80
C ASP A 61 -11.28 -16.60 5.64
N GLU A 62 -10.75 -16.78 4.43
CA GLU A 62 -9.36 -16.46 4.08
C GLU A 62 -9.17 -14.97 3.76
N LYS A 63 -10.27 -14.26 3.44
CA LYS A 63 -10.25 -12.83 3.12
C LYS A 63 -10.24 -12.00 4.41
N PRO A 64 -9.47 -10.91 4.49
CA PRO A 64 -9.48 -10.03 5.66
C PRO A 64 -10.84 -9.34 5.83
N ASP A 65 -11.23 -9.05 7.07
CA ASP A 65 -12.37 -8.14 7.35
C ASP A 65 -11.95 -6.67 7.17
N GLU A 66 -10.67 -6.38 7.41
CA GLU A 66 -10.10 -5.04 7.37
C GLU A 66 -8.73 -5.06 6.70
N ILE A 67 -8.46 -4.07 5.85
CA ILE A 67 -7.15 -3.80 5.27
C ILE A 67 -6.68 -2.45 5.82
N TRP A 68 -5.51 -2.45 6.46
CA TRP A 68 -4.88 -1.24 6.98
C TRP A 68 -3.67 -0.88 6.11
N ILE A 69 -3.73 0.27 5.46
CA ILE A 69 -2.69 0.74 4.56
C ILE A 69 -1.76 1.66 5.33
N ILE A 70 -0.47 1.30 5.39
CA ILE A 70 0.56 2.19 5.93
C ILE A 70 1.10 3.05 4.79
N GLN A 71 0.68 4.30 4.73
CA GLN A 71 1.01 5.21 3.64
C GLN A 71 2.20 6.09 4.03
N VAL A 72 3.37 5.76 3.48
CA VAL A 72 4.63 6.46 3.74
C VAL A 72 4.84 7.65 2.81
N ASN A 73 4.43 7.55 1.56
CA ASN A 73 4.56 8.64 0.58
C ASN A 73 3.38 9.60 0.70
N PRO A 74 3.62 10.92 0.80
CA PRO A 74 2.55 11.90 0.94
C PRO A 74 1.77 12.08 -0.37
N GLU A 75 0.45 12.24 -0.27
CA GLU A 75 -0.42 12.50 -1.44
C GLU A 75 -0.22 13.92 -1.97
N ALA A 76 0.04 14.87 -1.09
CA ALA A 76 0.22 16.28 -1.41
C ALA A 76 1.56 16.78 -0.86
N VAL A 77 2.16 17.74 -1.57
CA VAL A 77 3.38 18.43 -1.16
C VAL A 77 3.07 19.90 -0.90
N SER A 78 3.76 20.50 0.07
CA SER A 78 3.58 21.90 0.45
C SER A 78 4.36 22.88 -0.44
N ALA A 79 5.34 22.39 -1.20
CA ALA A 79 6.20 23.17 -2.08
C ALA A 79 6.32 22.54 -3.47
N VAL A 80 6.50 23.38 -4.48
CA VAL A 80 6.71 22.93 -5.87
C VAL A 80 8.13 22.37 -6.01
N PRO A 81 8.32 21.14 -6.53
CA PRO A 81 9.64 20.60 -6.80
C PRO A 81 10.32 21.40 -7.92
N ARG A 82 11.56 21.82 -7.70
CA ARG A 82 12.33 22.67 -8.62
C ARG A 82 13.64 22.03 -9.07
N THR A 83 14.17 21.10 -8.29
CA THR A 83 15.40 20.38 -8.65
C THR A 83 15.09 19.03 -9.28
N THR A 84 16.00 18.50 -10.11
CA THR A 84 15.82 17.18 -10.72
C THR A 84 15.56 16.08 -9.67
N PRO A 85 16.29 16.00 -8.53
CA PRO A 85 15.97 15.04 -7.49
C PRO A 85 14.57 15.19 -6.92
N GLU A 86 14.12 16.42 -6.61
CA GLU A 86 12.76 16.67 -6.12
C GLU A 86 11.68 16.29 -7.15
N ILE A 87 11.94 16.53 -8.44
CA ILE A 87 11.00 16.19 -9.52
C ILE A 87 10.89 14.67 -9.69
N LEU A 88 12.03 13.96 -9.67
CA LEU A 88 12.05 12.49 -9.75
C LEU A 88 11.38 11.87 -8.53
N ASP A 89 11.69 12.38 -7.33
CA ASP A 89 11.06 11.92 -6.10
C ASP A 89 9.54 12.13 -6.12
N ARG A 90 9.10 13.31 -6.56
CA ARG A 90 7.66 13.59 -6.70
C ARG A 90 6.98 12.71 -7.75
N ARG A 91 7.66 12.41 -8.86
CA ARG A 91 7.16 11.46 -9.86
C ARG A 91 6.94 10.09 -9.24
N ASP A 92 7.89 9.61 -8.43
CA ASP A 92 7.82 8.30 -7.81
C ASP A 92 6.72 8.24 -6.75
N GLU A 93 6.55 9.31 -5.95
CA GLU A 93 5.40 9.47 -5.03
C GLU A 93 4.05 9.44 -5.74
N LEU A 94 3.93 10.16 -6.86
CA LEU A 94 2.70 10.19 -7.65
C LEU A 94 2.40 8.83 -8.27
N GLY A 95 3.42 8.14 -8.79
CA GLY A 95 3.29 6.80 -9.36
C GLY A 95 2.81 5.78 -8.32
N GLY A 96 3.43 5.77 -7.14
CA GLY A 96 3.04 4.89 -6.05
C GLY A 96 1.63 5.17 -5.54
N ASN A 97 1.29 6.44 -5.30
CA ASN A 97 -0.05 6.82 -4.87
C ASN A 97 -1.11 6.51 -5.94
N LEU A 98 -0.80 6.66 -7.23
CA LEU A 98 -1.72 6.29 -8.31
C LEU A 98 -2.02 4.79 -8.30
N SER A 99 -0.99 3.94 -8.22
CA SER A 99 -1.14 2.48 -8.15
C SER A 99 -1.98 2.06 -6.93
N LEU A 100 -1.62 2.54 -5.73
CA LEU A 100 -2.38 2.29 -4.50
C LEU A 100 -3.84 2.75 -4.60
N ASN A 101 -4.09 3.94 -5.15
CA ASN A 101 -5.44 4.47 -5.25
C ASN A 101 -6.30 3.66 -6.24
N GLN A 102 -5.74 3.20 -7.35
CA GLN A 102 -6.47 2.32 -8.27
C GLN A 102 -6.92 1.02 -7.59
N GLU A 103 -6.03 0.42 -6.80
CA GLU A 103 -6.31 -0.77 -5.99
C GLU A 103 -7.42 -0.52 -4.96
N VAL A 104 -7.32 0.57 -4.19
CA VAL A 104 -8.36 0.93 -3.20
C VAL A 104 -9.71 1.16 -3.89
N ARG A 105 -9.72 1.90 -5.01
CA ARG A 105 -10.95 2.17 -5.78
C ARG A 105 -11.62 0.89 -6.24
N PHE A 106 -10.83 -0.08 -6.71
CA PHE A 106 -11.34 -1.37 -7.13
C PHE A 106 -12.08 -2.07 -5.99
N ILE A 107 -11.47 -2.15 -4.81
CA ILE A 107 -12.08 -2.78 -3.64
C ILE A 107 -13.36 -2.06 -3.23
N LEU A 108 -13.33 -0.72 -3.14
CA LEU A 108 -14.53 0.07 -2.78
C LEU A 108 -15.67 -0.11 -3.79
N ARG A 109 -15.34 -0.25 -5.08
CA ARG A 109 -16.35 -0.54 -6.11
C ARG A 109 -16.93 -1.94 -5.96
N VAL A 110 -16.13 -2.94 -5.61
CA VAL A 110 -16.61 -4.30 -5.31
C VAL A 110 -17.51 -4.28 -4.08
N ASN A 111 -17.12 -3.59 -2.99
CA ASN A 111 -17.97 -3.40 -1.81
C ASN A 111 -19.31 -2.77 -2.18
N GLU A 112 -19.31 -1.73 -3.00
CA GLU A 112 -20.54 -1.07 -3.46
C GLU A 112 -21.44 -2.03 -4.25
N LEU A 113 -20.86 -2.83 -5.17
CA LEU A 113 -21.62 -3.82 -5.95
C LEU A 113 -22.23 -4.91 -5.06
N ILE A 114 -21.47 -5.41 -4.07
CA ILE A 114 -21.96 -6.36 -3.05
C ILE A 114 -23.16 -5.77 -2.30
N ARG A 115 -23.03 -4.53 -1.81
CA ARG A 115 -24.12 -3.82 -1.12
C ARG A 115 -25.35 -3.68 -2.01
N ARG A 116 -25.20 -3.19 -3.24
CA ARG A 116 -26.33 -3.02 -4.18
C ARG A 116 -27.03 -4.34 -4.51
N GLN A 117 -26.29 -5.42 -4.79
CA GLN A 117 -26.89 -6.72 -5.12
C GLN A 117 -27.66 -7.31 -3.94
N ARG A 118 -27.15 -7.16 -2.72
CA ARG A 118 -27.82 -7.60 -1.49
C ARG A 118 -29.06 -6.75 -1.17
N ASP A 119 -28.91 -5.44 -1.20
CA ASP A 119 -29.89 -4.50 -0.64
C ASP A 119 -30.98 -4.10 -1.66
N GLU A 120 -30.63 -3.94 -2.94
CA GLU A 120 -31.56 -3.49 -3.99
C GLU A 120 -32.16 -4.64 -4.80
N HIS A 121 -31.36 -5.66 -5.09
CA HIS A 121 -31.76 -6.75 -5.99
C HIS A 121 -32.16 -8.04 -5.25
N HIS A 122 -31.94 -8.11 -3.94
CA HIS A 122 -32.19 -9.29 -3.10
C HIS A 122 -31.60 -10.59 -3.69
N VAL A 123 -30.45 -10.47 -4.38
CA VAL A 123 -29.76 -11.60 -5.00
C VAL A 123 -28.87 -12.26 -3.96
N GLU A 124 -28.95 -13.59 -3.87
CA GLU A 124 -28.00 -14.37 -3.08
C GLU A 124 -26.63 -14.31 -3.74
N LEU A 125 -25.68 -13.67 -3.06
CA LEU A 125 -24.30 -13.55 -3.51
C LEU A 125 -23.57 -14.89 -3.36
N HIS A 126 -22.53 -15.08 -4.17
CA HIS A 126 -21.62 -16.20 -3.97
C HIS A 126 -21.09 -16.18 -2.52
N PRO A 127 -21.04 -17.32 -1.81
CA PRO A 127 -20.67 -17.36 -0.38
C PRO A 127 -19.27 -16.82 -0.10
N ASP A 128 -18.38 -16.81 -1.10
CA ASP A 128 -17.02 -16.28 -0.97
C ASP A 128 -16.90 -14.76 -1.20
N PHE A 129 -17.99 -14.07 -1.58
CA PHE A 129 -17.97 -12.61 -1.64
C PHE A 129 -18.00 -12.01 -0.23
N LYS A 130 -17.11 -11.03 -0.01
CA LYS A 130 -16.90 -10.37 1.27
C LYS A 130 -16.69 -8.88 1.05
N GLU A 131 -17.44 -8.08 1.78
CA GLU A 131 -17.19 -6.65 1.92
C GLU A 131 -16.00 -6.45 2.88
N VAL A 132 -15.05 -5.59 2.51
CA VAL A 132 -13.82 -5.39 3.31
C VAL A 132 -13.63 -3.91 3.59
N ARG A 133 -13.42 -3.57 4.87
CA ARG A 133 -13.19 -2.17 5.26
C ARG A 133 -11.74 -1.79 5.05
N ILE A 134 -11.50 -0.60 4.53
CA ILE A 134 -10.15 -0.09 4.29
C ILE A 134 -9.90 1.14 5.15
N ALA A 135 -8.76 1.16 5.84
CA ALA A 135 -8.28 2.31 6.58
C ALA A 135 -6.85 2.67 6.17
N ARG A 136 -6.48 3.94 6.38
CA ARG A 136 -5.12 4.45 6.14
C ARG A 136 -4.50 4.94 7.43
N ILE A 137 -3.21 4.63 7.58
CA ILE A 137 -2.35 5.13 8.64
C ILE A 137 -1.18 5.81 7.94
N SER A 138 -1.06 7.11 8.13
CA SER A 138 -0.04 7.93 7.48
C SER A 138 0.92 8.51 8.51
N LEU A 139 2.09 8.95 8.05
CA LEU A 139 2.99 9.75 8.88
C LEU A 139 2.28 10.99 9.44
N SER A 140 2.68 11.45 10.62
CA SER A 140 2.19 12.73 11.14
C SER A 140 2.50 13.87 10.17
N ALA A 141 1.59 14.84 10.06
CA ALA A 141 1.80 16.02 9.22
C ALA A 141 3.09 16.79 9.62
N GLU A 142 3.40 16.81 10.93
CA GLU A 142 4.64 17.40 11.44
C GLU A 142 5.87 16.69 10.88
N LEU A 143 5.97 15.37 11.01
CA LEU A 143 7.11 14.62 10.53
C LEU A 143 7.19 14.63 9.00
N SER A 144 6.07 14.40 8.31
CA SER A 144 6.01 14.43 6.85
C SER A 144 6.50 15.75 6.27
N SER A 145 6.28 16.88 6.94
CA SER A 145 6.75 18.20 6.49
C SER A 145 8.27 18.40 6.58
N ARG A 146 8.98 17.53 7.32
CA ARG A 146 10.43 17.58 7.55
C ARG A 146 11.21 16.61 6.67
N LEU A 147 10.52 15.74 5.94
CA LEU A 147 11.13 14.72 5.08
C LEU A 147 11.16 15.19 3.64
N ASP A 148 12.24 14.86 2.95
CA ASP A 148 12.48 15.20 1.54
C ASP A 148 13.11 14.01 0.78
N ALA A 149 13.42 14.21 -0.50
CA ALA A 149 14.07 13.21 -1.33
C ALA A 149 15.37 12.67 -0.73
N ALA A 150 16.15 13.50 -0.03
CA ALA A 150 17.41 13.08 0.58
C ALA A 150 17.17 12.19 1.81
N SER A 151 16.13 12.47 2.59
CA SER A 151 15.76 11.68 3.77
C SER A 151 15.45 10.21 3.45
N LYS A 152 15.00 9.89 2.22
CA LYS A 152 14.72 8.51 1.77
C LYS A 152 15.98 7.65 1.67
N MET A 153 17.15 8.28 1.50
CA MET A 153 18.46 7.62 1.43
C MET A 153 19.24 7.70 2.75
N ASP A 154 18.78 8.51 3.70
CA ASP A 154 19.43 8.71 4.98
C ASP A 154 19.25 7.50 5.89
N ARG A 155 20.37 7.04 6.44
CA ARG A 155 20.45 5.87 7.34
C ARG A 155 20.91 6.27 8.75
N ASP A 156 20.87 7.56 9.11
CA ASP A 156 21.13 8.02 10.47
C ASP A 156 20.18 7.30 11.45
N PRO A 157 20.71 6.56 12.43
CA PRO A 157 19.89 5.92 13.46
C PRO A 157 18.94 6.87 14.19
N LYS A 158 19.23 8.18 14.25
CA LYS A 158 18.33 9.19 14.82
C LYS A 158 17.08 9.39 13.96
N LEU A 159 17.23 9.48 12.64
CA LEU A 159 16.10 9.57 11.73
C LEU A 159 15.23 8.32 11.83
N ILE A 160 15.85 7.14 11.79
CA ILE A 160 15.14 5.86 11.91
C ILE A 160 14.32 5.80 13.20
N ARG A 161 14.91 6.10 14.36
CA ARG A 161 14.18 6.14 15.64
C ARG A 161 13.05 7.17 15.65
N MET A 162 13.21 8.29 14.96
CA MET A 162 12.14 9.29 14.83
C MET A 162 10.97 8.75 13.99
N LEU A 163 11.25 8.05 12.89
CA LEU A 163 10.24 7.38 12.05
C LEU A 163 9.51 6.28 12.85
N GLU A 164 10.25 5.42 13.56
CA GLU A 164 9.69 4.36 14.40
C GLU A 164 8.76 4.92 15.47
N ALA A 165 9.22 5.93 16.22
CA ALA A 165 8.42 6.56 17.27
C ALA A 165 7.17 7.25 16.72
N ASP A 166 7.21 7.82 15.51
CA ASP A 166 6.00 8.35 14.86
C ASP A 166 5.05 7.24 14.44
N GLY A 167 5.56 6.16 13.84
CA GLY A 167 4.77 4.98 13.48
C GLY A 167 4.03 4.39 14.68
N GLU A 168 4.70 4.24 15.83
CA GLU A 168 4.08 3.79 17.08
C GLU A 168 2.93 4.71 17.52
N ARG A 169 3.15 6.04 17.50
CA ARG A 169 2.10 7.02 17.86
C ARG A 169 0.91 6.97 16.91
N GLN A 170 1.16 6.86 15.59
CA GLN A 170 0.09 6.78 14.59
C GLN A 170 -0.70 5.48 14.73
N ALA A 171 -0.02 4.36 14.99
CA ALA A 171 -0.65 3.08 15.25
C ALA A 171 -1.51 3.11 16.53
N GLU A 172 -0.99 3.67 17.63
CA GLU A 172 -1.77 3.85 18.86
C GLU A 172 -3.02 4.71 18.64
N ALA A 173 -2.87 5.85 17.95
CA ALA A 173 -3.99 6.73 17.65
C ALA A 173 -5.05 6.01 16.80
N PHE A 174 -4.62 5.27 15.78
CA PHE A 174 -5.49 4.45 14.96
C PHE A 174 -6.24 3.39 15.78
N LEU A 175 -5.54 2.63 16.62
CA LEU A 175 -6.13 1.59 17.47
C LEU A 175 -7.16 2.16 18.46
N ARG A 176 -6.89 3.33 19.05
CA ARG A 176 -7.86 4.03 19.91
C ARG A 176 -9.12 4.43 19.14
N ARG A 177 -8.96 5.00 17.94
CA ARG A 177 -10.10 5.32 17.06
C ARG A 177 -10.88 4.07 16.67
N ARG A 178 -10.18 2.98 16.38
CA ARG A 178 -10.79 1.69 16.02
C ARG A 178 -11.63 1.14 17.18
N ALA A 179 -11.10 1.16 18.40
CA ALA A 179 -11.82 0.75 19.60
C ALA A 179 -13.03 1.65 19.91
N ALA A 180 -12.94 2.95 19.60
CA ALA A 180 -14.03 3.91 19.76
C ALA A 180 -15.07 3.90 18.62
N GLY A 181 -14.82 3.16 17.53
CA GLY A 181 -15.69 3.17 16.34
C GLY A 181 -15.62 4.46 15.52
N THR A 182 -14.53 5.23 15.61
CA THR A 182 -14.33 6.54 14.96
C THR A 182 -13.23 6.53 13.89
N VAL A 183 -12.91 5.35 13.37
CA VAL A 183 -12.04 5.23 12.19
C VAL A 183 -12.82 5.68 10.97
N ASP A 184 -12.18 6.50 10.16
CA ASP A 184 -12.68 6.85 8.84
C ASP A 184 -12.38 5.68 7.90
N TRP A 185 -13.40 4.87 7.65
CA TRP A 185 -13.32 3.75 6.72
C TRP A 185 -13.64 4.20 5.30
N GLU A 186 -13.08 3.51 4.32
CA GLU A 186 -13.36 3.72 2.88
C GLU A 186 -12.94 5.10 2.36
N ILE A 187 -11.93 5.74 2.95
CA ILE A 187 -11.41 7.01 2.45
C ILE A 187 -10.72 6.79 1.09
N TYR A 188 -11.29 7.42 0.07
CA TYR A 188 -10.66 7.67 -1.21
C TYR A 188 -10.18 9.13 -1.24
N PRO A 189 -8.96 9.44 -1.72
CA PRO A 189 -8.54 10.82 -1.86
C PRO A 189 -9.45 11.54 -2.87
N PRO A 190 -9.75 12.83 -2.65
CA PRO A 190 -10.70 13.60 -3.47
C PRO A 190 -10.35 13.61 -4.97
#